data_AF-A0A1Q7VT55-F1
#
_entry.id   AF-A0A1Q7VT55-F1
#
_cell.length_a   1.000
_cell.length_b   1.000
_cell.length_c   1.000
_cell.angle_alpha   90.00
_cell.angle_beta   90.00
_cell.angle_gamma   90.00
#
_symmetry.space_group_name_H-M   'P 1'
#
loop_
_entity.id
_entity.type
_entity.pdbx_description
1 polymer ?
#
loop_
_entity_poly.entity_id
_entity_poly.type
_entity_poly.pdbx_seq_one_letter_code
_entity_poly.pdbx_strand_id
1 'polypeptide(L)'
;MSKAPFTLDPDDERRLASTLFNHTWTLLERTDRSALEDDEMLHSAHASRAHWGVVGEPVHWARGEWQCARVYAVLGRAEPALHHGRRCLALAEEYELSPFDVGIGHEAIARAHAVAGFPSQAAAELELGYAVLDKITDGEESELLKSDLDSVPR
;
A
#
# COMPACT_ATOMS: atom_id res chain seq x y z
N MET A 1 33.80 -5.52 -11.39
CA MET A 1 32.65 -6.44 -11.25
C MET A 1 31.74 -6.20 -12.43
N SER A 2 31.47 -7.22 -13.25
CA SER A 2 30.54 -7.11 -14.39
C SER A 2 29.15 -6.75 -13.84
N LYS A 3 28.51 -5.68 -14.33
CA LYS A 3 27.07 -5.49 -14.11
C LYS A 3 26.38 -6.76 -14.61
N ALA A 4 25.45 -7.30 -13.82
CA ALA A 4 24.65 -8.43 -14.26
C ALA A 4 23.92 -8.02 -15.56
N PRO A 5 23.72 -8.94 -16.53
CA PRO A 5 23.16 -8.61 -17.84
C PRO A 5 21.72 -8.06 -17.82
N PHE A 6 21.10 -7.97 -16.64
CA PHE A 6 19.72 -7.50 -16.42
C PHE A 6 19.62 -6.28 -15.51
N THR A 7 20.72 -5.59 -15.21
CA THR A 7 20.64 -4.35 -14.39
C THR A 7 20.17 -3.18 -15.26
N LEU A 8 18.96 -2.68 -15.00
CA LEU A 8 18.45 -1.47 -15.64
C LEU A 8 19.20 -0.22 -15.15
N ASP A 9 19.06 0.87 -15.89
CA ASP A 9 19.49 2.18 -15.41
C ASP A 9 18.64 2.61 -14.21
N PRO A 10 19.21 3.21 -13.15
CA PRO A 10 18.42 3.66 -11.99
C PRO A 10 17.26 4.61 -12.32
N ASP A 11 17.38 5.40 -13.39
CA ASP A 11 16.30 6.29 -13.82
C ASP A 11 15.18 5.50 -14.50
N ASP A 12 15.51 4.44 -15.24
CA ASP A 12 14.51 3.52 -15.80
C ASP A 12 13.80 2.72 -14.70
N GLU A 13 14.51 2.24 -13.69
CA GLU A 13 13.91 1.60 -12.51
C GLU A 13 12.89 2.52 -11.83
N ARG A 14 13.26 3.79 -11.60
CA ARG A 14 12.38 4.77 -10.95
C ARG A 14 11.16 5.10 -11.81
N ARG A 15 11.36 5.22 -13.12
CA ARG A 15 10.28 5.47 -14.08
C ARG A 15 9.30 4.31 -14.12
N LEU A 16 9.78 3.07 -14.15
CA LEU A 16 8.93 1.87 -14.09
C LEU A 16 8.16 1.82 -12.77
N ALA A 17 8.84 2.02 -11.64
CA ALA A 17 8.22 1.97 -10.31
C ALA A 17 7.04 2.95 -10.20
N SER A 18 7.26 4.23 -10.51
CA SER A 18 6.22 5.27 -10.45
C SER A 18 5.10 5.07 -11.48
N THR A 19 5.43 4.68 -12.71
CA THR A 19 4.43 4.44 -13.76
C THR A 19 3.50 3.29 -13.39
N LEU A 20 4.06 2.17 -12.91
CA LEU A 20 3.28 1.00 -12.50
C LEU A 20 2.46 1.27 -11.25
N PHE A 21 3.00 2.05 -10.30
CA PHE A 21 2.25 2.49 -9.12
C PHE A 21 1.00 3.28 -9.51
N ASN A 22 1.15 4.26 -10.40
CA ASN A 22 0.03 5.10 -10.85
C ASN A 22 -0.97 4.31 -11.70
N HIS A 23 -0.49 3.42 -12.57
CA HIS A 23 -1.34 2.54 -13.38
C HIS A 23 -2.20 1.62 -12.51
N THR A 24 -1.62 1.05 -11.45
CA THR A 24 -2.35 0.25 -10.46
C THR A 24 -3.49 1.06 -9.84
N TRP A 25 -3.26 2.35 -9.55
CA TRP A 25 -4.30 3.22 -9.00
C TRP A 25 -5.44 3.49 -9.99
N THR A 26 -5.12 3.75 -11.26
CA THR A 26 -6.12 3.88 -12.33
C THR A 26 -6.98 2.62 -12.46
N LEU A 27 -6.40 1.43 -12.25
CA LEU A 27 -7.16 0.19 -12.20
C LEU A 27 -8.02 0.10 -10.94
N LEU A 28 -7.49 0.42 -9.76
CA LEU A 28 -8.23 0.39 -8.48
C LEU A 28 -9.48 1.28 -8.49
N GLU A 29 -9.45 2.42 -9.18
CA GLU A 29 -10.58 3.36 -9.30
C GLU A 29 -11.76 2.82 -10.13
N ARG A 30 -11.56 1.74 -10.88
CA ARG A 30 -12.61 1.15 -11.73
C ARG A 30 -13.49 0.16 -10.96
N THR A 31 -14.75 0.00 -11.39
CA THR A 31 -15.69 -0.98 -10.82
C THR A 31 -16.11 -2.05 -11.83
N ASP A 32 -15.69 -1.91 -13.09
CA ASP A 32 -16.06 -2.76 -14.22
C ASP A 32 -14.88 -3.59 -14.76
N ARG A 33 -13.86 -3.84 -13.92
CA ARG A 33 -12.69 -4.63 -14.30
C ARG A 33 -13.06 -6.06 -14.68
N SER A 34 -12.46 -6.54 -15.75
CA SER A 34 -12.40 -7.95 -16.13
C SER A 34 -11.36 -8.71 -15.30
N ALA A 35 -11.41 -10.04 -15.32
CA ALA A 35 -10.41 -10.87 -14.64
C ALA A 35 -8.97 -10.59 -15.11
N LEU A 36 -8.78 -10.25 -16.41
CA LEU A 36 -7.47 -9.88 -16.94
C LEU A 36 -6.96 -8.55 -16.37
N GLU A 37 -7.86 -7.60 -16.14
CA GLU A 37 -7.51 -6.30 -15.54
C GLU A 37 -7.26 -6.43 -14.02
N ASP A 38 -7.94 -7.35 -13.34
CA ASP A 38 -7.64 -7.71 -11.95
C ASP A 38 -6.24 -8.34 -11.83
N ASP A 39 -5.87 -9.24 -12.75
CA ASP A 39 -4.52 -9.82 -12.83
C ASP A 39 -3.48 -8.74 -13.15
N GLU A 40 -3.78 -7.83 -14.09
CA GLU A 40 -2.88 -6.72 -14.45
C GLU A 40 -2.64 -5.77 -13.27
N MET A 41 -3.68 -5.44 -12.51
CA MET A 41 -3.60 -4.64 -11.29
C MET A 41 -2.68 -5.28 -10.26
N LEU A 42 -2.83 -6.60 -10.06
CA LEU A 42 -1.98 -7.36 -9.14
C LEU A 42 -0.52 -7.37 -9.59
N HIS A 43 -0.24 -7.69 -10.86
CA HIS A 43 1.13 -7.75 -11.36
C HIS A 43 1.80 -6.36 -11.35
N SER A 44 1.05 -5.31 -11.68
CA SER A 44 1.56 -3.94 -11.69
C SER A 44 1.97 -3.46 -10.29
N ALA A 45 1.17 -3.77 -9.26
CA ALA A 45 1.48 -3.42 -7.88
C ALA A 45 2.79 -4.08 -7.41
N HIS A 46 2.95 -5.39 -7.67
CA HIS A 46 4.15 -6.13 -7.29
C HIS A 46 5.38 -5.67 -8.08
N ALA A 47 5.24 -5.43 -9.38
CA ALA A 47 6.33 -4.93 -10.20
C ALA A 47 6.78 -3.54 -9.76
N SER A 48 5.84 -2.63 -9.46
CA SER A 48 6.11 -1.32 -8.86
C SER A 48 6.92 -1.46 -7.56
N ARG A 49 6.43 -2.28 -6.63
CA ARG A 49 7.10 -2.50 -5.35
C ARG A 49 8.51 -3.09 -5.53
N ALA A 50 8.70 -4.02 -6.48
CA ALA A 50 9.99 -4.61 -6.78
C ALA A 50 11.00 -3.55 -7.27
N HIS A 51 10.61 -2.70 -8.23
CA HIS A 51 11.45 -1.62 -8.74
C HIS A 51 11.80 -0.59 -7.66
N TRP A 52 10.84 -0.21 -6.80
CA TRP A 52 11.15 0.62 -5.63
C TRP A 52 12.13 -0.04 -4.67
N GLY A 53 12.15 -1.37 -4.57
CA GLY A 53 13.15 -2.09 -3.78
C GLY A 53 14.58 -1.95 -4.30
N VAL A 54 14.76 -1.59 -5.57
CA VAL A 54 16.09 -1.40 -6.18
C VAL A 54 16.57 0.05 -6.02
N VAL A 55 15.69 1.04 -6.25
CA VAL A 55 16.10 2.46 -6.35
C VAL A 55 15.38 3.42 -5.40
N GLY A 56 14.36 2.94 -4.70
CA GLY A 56 13.56 3.74 -3.79
C GLY A 56 14.15 3.87 -2.40
N GLU A 57 13.55 4.76 -1.64
CA GLU A 57 13.79 4.97 -0.21
C GLU A 57 12.74 4.22 0.64
N PRO A 58 12.93 4.08 1.96
CA PRO A 58 12.00 3.35 2.83
C PRO A 58 10.53 3.74 2.69
N VAL A 59 10.22 5.03 2.47
CA VAL A 59 8.85 5.49 2.20
C VAL A 59 8.23 4.86 0.95
N HIS A 60 9.03 4.66 -0.10
CA HIS A 60 8.58 4.01 -1.33
C HIS A 60 8.33 2.51 -1.11
N TRP A 61 9.12 1.89 -0.25
CA TRP A 61 8.93 0.48 0.12
C TRP A 61 7.63 0.31 0.89
N ALA A 62 7.43 1.10 1.95
CA ALA A 62 6.21 1.06 2.77
C ALA A 62 4.95 1.32 1.92
N ARG A 63 4.93 2.40 1.12
CA ARG A 63 3.79 2.73 0.25
C ARG A 63 3.56 1.68 -0.86
N GLY A 64 4.61 1.02 -1.33
CA GLY A 64 4.48 -0.11 -2.26
C GLY A 64 3.83 -1.35 -1.60
N GLU A 65 4.20 -1.66 -0.35
CA GLU A 65 3.53 -2.70 0.43
C GLU A 65 2.06 -2.33 0.68
N TRP A 66 1.77 -1.08 1.04
CA TRP A 66 0.39 -0.59 1.19
C TRP A 66 -0.44 -0.78 -0.07
N GLN A 67 0.08 -0.44 -1.26
CA GLN A 67 -0.65 -0.63 -2.51
C GLN A 67 -0.89 -2.12 -2.82
N CYS A 68 0.08 -3.00 -2.53
CA CYS A 68 -0.13 -4.45 -2.63
C CYS A 68 -1.24 -4.92 -1.70
N ALA A 69 -1.27 -4.43 -0.46
CA ALA A 69 -2.33 -4.75 0.51
C ALA A 69 -3.70 -4.28 0.01
N ARG A 70 -3.79 -3.05 -0.53
CA ARG A 70 -5.01 -2.48 -1.09
C ARG A 70 -5.54 -3.31 -2.26
N VAL A 71 -4.67 -3.72 -3.19
CA VAL A 71 -5.04 -4.59 -4.33
C VAL A 71 -5.60 -5.93 -3.83
N TYR A 72 -4.91 -6.61 -2.91
CA TYR A 72 -5.41 -7.87 -2.39
C TYR A 72 -6.73 -7.74 -1.64
N ALA A 73 -6.93 -6.64 -0.90
CA ALA A 73 -8.19 -6.37 -0.23
C ALA A 73 -9.35 -6.18 -1.22
N VAL A 74 -9.13 -5.41 -2.30
CA VAL A 74 -10.11 -5.23 -3.38
C VAL A 74 -10.45 -6.56 -4.08
N LEU A 75 -9.47 -7.43 -4.24
CA LEU A 75 -9.66 -8.78 -4.79
C LEU A 75 -10.24 -9.80 -3.79
N GLY A 76 -10.60 -9.37 -2.57
CA GLY A 76 -11.19 -10.25 -1.55
C GLY A 76 -10.22 -11.27 -0.95
N ARG A 77 -8.91 -11.06 -1.07
CA ARG A 77 -7.85 -11.98 -0.63
C ARG A 77 -7.22 -11.51 0.68
N ALA A 78 -7.88 -11.86 1.79
CA ALA A 78 -7.53 -11.38 3.12
C ALA A 78 -6.09 -11.67 3.57
N GLU A 79 -5.61 -12.91 3.42
CA GLU A 79 -4.30 -13.32 3.92
C GLU A 79 -3.14 -12.50 3.30
N PRO A 80 -3.01 -12.39 1.97
CA PRO A 80 -1.92 -11.59 1.40
C PRO A 80 -2.11 -10.09 1.64
N ALA A 81 -3.36 -9.60 1.74
CA ALA A 81 -3.61 -8.23 2.15
C ALA A 81 -3.03 -7.94 3.54
N LEU A 82 -3.22 -8.87 4.48
CA LEU A 82 -2.72 -8.76 5.85
C LEU A 82 -1.19 -8.85 5.91
N HIS A 83 -0.59 -9.73 5.11
CA HIS A 83 0.86 -9.83 4.98
C HIS A 83 1.47 -8.48 4.59
N HIS A 84 0.99 -7.90 3.49
CA HIS A 84 1.51 -6.64 2.98
C HIS A 84 1.18 -5.44 3.88
N GLY A 85 -0.01 -5.40 4.50
CA GLY A 85 -0.35 -4.36 5.48
C GLY A 85 0.59 -4.35 6.68
N ARG A 86 0.93 -5.53 7.22
CA ARG A 86 1.90 -5.66 8.31
C ARG A 86 3.32 -5.28 7.87
N ARG A 87 3.72 -5.62 6.64
CA ARG A 87 5.02 -5.19 6.09
C ARG A 87 5.08 -3.67 5.92
N CYS A 88 4.00 -3.03 5.47
CA CYS A 88 3.90 -1.58 5.40
C CYS A 88 4.11 -0.93 6.76
N LEU A 89 3.33 -1.34 7.78
CA LEU A 89 3.43 -0.78 9.13
C LEU A 89 4.83 -1.01 9.72
N ALA A 90 5.37 -2.23 9.60
CA ALA A 90 6.70 -2.55 10.12
C ALA A 90 7.80 -1.69 9.47
N LEU A 91 7.73 -1.44 8.16
CA LEU A 91 8.67 -0.53 7.47
C LEU A 91 8.50 0.92 7.93
N ALA A 92 7.27 1.38 8.14
CA ALA A 92 7.01 2.72 8.65
C ALA A 92 7.59 2.93 10.05
N GLU A 93 7.44 1.95 10.93
CA GLU A 93 8.01 1.97 12.28
C GLU A 93 9.53 1.83 12.28
N GLU A 94 10.08 0.86 11.53
CA GLU A 94 11.52 0.57 11.46
C GLU A 94 12.35 1.77 10.98
N TYR A 95 11.82 2.50 10.00
CA TYR A 95 12.50 3.65 9.40
C TYR A 95 12.00 5.00 9.93
N GLU A 96 11.22 4.99 11.01
CA GLU A 96 10.69 6.20 11.65
C GLU A 96 10.02 7.16 10.64
N LEU A 97 9.19 6.59 9.77
CA LEU A 97 8.47 7.35 8.74
C LEU A 97 7.40 8.26 9.35
N SER A 98 6.79 9.09 8.50
CA SER A 98 5.81 10.08 8.94
C SER A 98 4.60 9.43 9.63
N PRO A 99 3.86 10.17 10.47
CA PRO A 99 2.61 9.68 11.04
C PRO A 99 1.58 9.26 9.98
N PHE A 100 1.60 9.87 8.79
CA PHE A 100 0.81 9.45 7.65
C PHE A 100 1.16 8.03 7.20
N ASP A 101 2.45 7.72 7.05
CA ASP A 101 2.92 6.40 6.60
C ASP A 101 2.62 5.29 7.64
N VAL A 102 2.64 5.62 8.93
CA VAL A 102 2.17 4.72 10.00
C VAL A 102 0.66 4.50 9.88
N GLY A 103 -0.10 5.57 9.65
CA GLY A 103 -1.55 5.54 9.50
C GLY A 103 -2.03 4.66 8.35
N ILE A 104 -1.42 4.77 7.17
CA ILE A 104 -1.78 3.90 6.02
C ILE A 104 -1.44 2.43 6.29
N GLY A 105 -0.43 2.16 7.14
CA GLY A 105 -0.12 0.81 7.62
C GLY A 105 -1.27 0.22 8.43
N HIS A 106 -1.77 0.95 9.43
CA HIS A 106 -2.94 0.53 10.21
C HIS A 106 -4.20 0.41 9.33
N GLU A 107 -4.41 1.34 8.40
CA GLU A 107 -5.52 1.27 7.44
C GLU A 107 -5.50 -0.02 6.61
N ALA A 108 -4.33 -0.39 6.07
CA ALA A 108 -4.19 -1.61 5.28
C ALA A 108 -4.49 -2.88 6.11
N ILE A 109 -4.02 -2.94 7.36
CA ILE A 109 -4.27 -4.07 8.26
C ILE A 109 -5.76 -4.12 8.64
N ALA A 110 -6.36 -2.98 8.96
CA ALA A 110 -7.79 -2.87 9.26
C ALA A 110 -8.64 -3.40 8.08
N ARG A 111 -8.33 -2.95 6.87
CA ARG A 111 -9.02 -3.39 5.65
C ARG A 111 -8.85 -4.89 5.40
N ALA A 112 -7.64 -5.43 5.61
CA ALA A 112 -7.41 -6.86 5.48
C ALA A 112 -8.24 -7.67 6.50
N HIS A 113 -8.35 -7.21 7.74
CA HIS A 113 -9.21 -7.83 8.76
C HIS A 113 -10.70 -7.74 8.41
N ALA A 114 -11.15 -6.61 7.85
CA ALA A 114 -12.52 -6.46 7.38
C ALA A 114 -12.86 -7.49 6.29
N VAL A 115 -11.98 -7.63 5.28
CA VAL A 115 -12.12 -8.64 4.21
C VAL A 115 -12.10 -10.07 4.77
N ALA A 116 -11.35 -10.31 5.85
CA ALA A 116 -11.28 -11.60 6.52
C ALA A 116 -12.53 -11.96 7.36
N GLY A 117 -13.47 -11.03 7.56
CA GLY A 117 -14.60 -11.22 8.47
C GLY A 117 -14.23 -11.11 9.95
N PHE A 118 -13.22 -10.29 10.28
CA PHE A 118 -12.71 -10.09 11.63
C PHE A 118 -12.95 -8.64 12.11
N PRO A 119 -14.20 -8.24 12.38
CA PRO A 119 -14.58 -6.85 12.60
C PRO A 119 -13.97 -6.25 13.88
N SER A 120 -13.77 -7.04 14.94
CA SER A 120 -13.14 -6.55 16.16
C SER A 120 -11.66 -6.18 15.95
N GLN A 121 -10.94 -6.98 15.15
CA GLN A 121 -9.55 -6.71 14.79
C GLN A 121 -9.46 -5.52 13.84
N ALA A 122 -10.37 -5.40 12.87
CA ALA A 122 -10.45 -4.24 12.01
C ALA A 122 -10.69 -2.95 12.81
N ALA A 123 -11.62 -2.98 13.78
CA ALA A 123 -11.91 -1.85 14.64
C ALA A 123 -10.72 -1.43 15.51
N ALA A 124 -9.97 -2.39 16.05
CA ALA A 124 -8.77 -2.11 16.84
C ALA A 124 -7.69 -1.39 16.01
N GLU A 125 -7.48 -1.82 14.76
CA GLU A 125 -6.52 -1.18 13.85
C GLU A 125 -7.00 0.20 13.38
N LEU A 126 -8.32 0.36 13.15
CA LEU A 126 -8.89 1.68 12.86
C LEU A 126 -8.69 2.66 14.01
N GLU A 127 -8.85 2.23 15.26
CA GLU A 127 -8.59 3.09 16.42
C GLU A 127 -7.16 3.62 16.42
N LEU A 128 -6.18 2.74 16.13
CA LEU A 128 -4.76 3.12 15.99
C LEU A 128 -4.55 4.07 14.80
N GLY A 129 -5.18 3.80 13.65
CA GLY A 129 -5.14 4.66 12.47
C GLY A 129 -5.73 6.06 12.70
N TYR A 130 -6.86 6.17 13.39
CA TYR A 130 -7.43 7.48 13.73
C TYR A 130 -6.57 8.22 14.75
N ALA A 131 -5.95 7.53 15.70
CA ALA A 131 -5.10 8.14 16.72
C ALA A 131 -3.83 8.80 16.15
N VAL A 132 -3.39 8.45 14.94
CA VAL A 132 -2.25 9.12 14.30
C VAL A 132 -2.63 10.44 13.60
N LEU A 133 -3.91 10.68 13.29
CA LEU A 133 -4.34 11.91 12.59
C LEU A 133 -3.95 13.18 13.35
N ASP A 134 -4.05 13.16 14.68
CA ASP A 134 -3.66 14.30 15.54
C ASP A 134 -2.17 14.66 15.45
N LYS A 135 -1.34 13.77 14.89
CA LYS A 135 0.10 13.96 14.72
C LYS A 135 0.48 14.42 13.31
N ILE A 136 -0.46 14.41 12.36
CA ILE A 136 -0.22 14.86 10.99
C ILE A 136 -0.45 16.37 10.92
N THR A 137 0.59 17.12 10.59
CA THR A 137 0.53 18.59 10.49
C THR A 137 0.07 19.08 9.11
N ASP A 138 0.22 18.24 8.09
CA ASP A 138 -0.26 18.53 6.74
C ASP A 138 -1.76 18.22 6.64
N GLY A 139 -2.56 19.25 6.37
CA GLY A 139 -4.01 19.11 6.30
C GLY A 139 -4.48 18.23 5.15
N GLU A 140 -3.76 18.21 4.02
CA GLU A 140 -4.11 17.36 2.87
C GLU A 140 -3.81 15.90 3.16
N GLU A 141 -2.66 15.58 3.76
CA GLU A 141 -2.33 14.22 4.18
C GLU A 141 -3.28 13.70 5.27
N SER A 142 -3.67 14.56 6.21
CA SER A 142 -4.60 14.20 7.28
C SER A 142 -5.99 13.84 6.73
N GLU A 143 -6.53 14.67 5.83
CA GLU A 143 -7.81 14.39 5.18
C GLU A 143 -7.75 13.15 4.28
N LEU A 144 -6.63 12.95 3.57
CA LEU A 144 -6.43 11.78 2.73
C LEU A 144 -6.46 10.48 3.56
N LEU A 145 -5.65 10.42 4.63
CA LEU A 145 -5.63 9.26 5.52
C LEU A 145 -7.01 9.03 6.16
N LYS A 146 -7.66 10.10 6.62
CA LYS A 146 -9.00 10.01 7.21
C LYS A 146 -10.01 9.42 6.21
N SER A 147 -9.97 9.87 4.96
CA SER A 147 -10.86 9.35 3.91
C SER A 147 -10.60 7.86 3.65
N ASP A 148 -9.34 7.44 3.66
CA ASP A 148 -8.98 6.02 3.49
C ASP A 148 -9.47 5.17 4.68
N LEU A 149 -9.27 5.63 5.92
CA LEU A 149 -9.77 4.96 7.14
C LEU A 149 -11.30 4.84 7.14
N ASP A 150 -12.02 5.92 6.79
CA ASP A 150 -13.48 5.95 6.72
C ASP A 150 -14.04 4.97 5.67
N SER A 151 -13.25 4.64 4.64
CA SER A 151 -13.62 3.75 3.55
C SER A 151 -13.37 2.25 3.84
N VAL A 152 -12.82 1.92 5.02
CA VAL A 152 -12.65 0.51 5.43
C VAL A 152 -14.02 -0.15 5.63
N PRO A 153 -14.31 -1.31 4.99
CA PRO A 153 -15.58 -2.01 5.17
C PRO A 153 -15.84 -2.38 6.63
N ARG A 154 -17.11 -2.29 7.06
CA ARG A 154 -17.56 -2.60 8.42
C ARG A 154 -18.40 -3.86 8.48
#